data_AF-A0A835IIR0-F1
#
_entry.id   AF-A0A835IIR0-F1
#
_cell.length_a   1.000
_cell.length_b   1.000
_cell.length_c   1.000
_cell.angle_alpha   90.00
_cell.angle_beta   90.00
_cell.angle_gamma   90.00
#
_symmetry.space_group_name_H-M   'P 1'
#
loop_
_entity.id
_entity.type
_entity.pdbx_description
1 polymer ?
#
loop_
_entity_poly.entity_id
_entity_poly.type
_entity_poly.pdbx_seq_one_letter_code
_entity_poly.pdbx_strand_id
1 'polypeptide(L)'
;MSLWALVKGKSTQFKGPPAIGQAIRGTLPETEMIEESSVAGPGFVNIVLSSKWIAKSIEKMLKSGIEIWAPRLNLKTAVVDFSLPNIAKEMHVGHLRSTIIGDALARMLEFSNVNVLRRNHVGDWGTGGPFANMLIFFPFIILHFITSYLVETGKYSRLFVAL
;
A
#
# COMPACT_ATOMS: atom_id res chain seq x y z
N MET A 1 14.03 21.64 9.98
CA MET A 1 15.15 22.43 10.55
C MET A 1 15.88 23.09 9.39
N SER A 2 16.18 24.39 9.41
CA SER A 2 16.80 25.08 8.25
C SER A 2 18.31 24.80 8.17
N LEU A 3 18.88 24.79 6.96
CA LEU A 3 20.31 24.55 6.76
C LEU A 3 21.18 25.57 7.52
N TRP A 4 20.74 26.83 7.57
CA TRP A 4 21.40 27.88 8.33
C TRP A 4 21.50 27.58 9.82
N ALA A 5 20.45 27.03 10.45
CA ALA A 5 20.47 26.70 11.87
C ALA A 5 21.50 25.62 12.22
N LEU A 6 21.81 24.72 11.28
CA LEU A 6 22.81 23.65 11.45
C LEU A 6 24.26 24.14 11.31
N VAL A 7 24.45 25.28 10.63
CA VAL A 7 25.78 25.81 10.27
C VAL A 7 26.12 27.07 11.10
N LYS A 8 25.12 27.80 11.61
CA LYS A 8 25.30 28.96 12.49
C LYS A 8 26.05 28.53 13.77
N GLY A 9 27.22 29.11 14.00
CA GLY A 9 28.09 28.79 15.14
C GLY A 9 29.24 27.82 14.84
N LYS A 10 29.27 27.22 13.64
CA LYS A 10 30.46 26.55 13.09
C LYS A 10 31.29 27.57 12.31
N SER A 11 32.60 27.34 12.17
CA SER A 11 33.51 28.16 11.37
C SER A 11 33.14 28.09 9.89
N THR A 12 32.14 28.89 9.48
CA THR A 12 31.61 28.94 8.11
C THR A 12 31.92 30.28 7.48
N GLN A 13 32.21 30.27 6.18
CA GLN A 13 32.41 31.47 5.37
C GLN A 13 31.09 32.19 5.03
N PHE A 14 29.94 31.54 5.24
CA PHE A 14 28.64 32.06 4.83
C PHE A 14 28.03 33.01 5.86
N LYS A 15 27.68 34.22 5.43
CA LYS A 15 27.05 35.25 6.26
C LYS A 15 25.53 35.25 6.07
N GLY A 16 24.86 34.32 6.74
CA GLY A 16 23.40 34.22 6.77
C GLY A 16 22.79 33.25 5.76
N PRO A 17 21.48 32.99 5.87
CA PRO A 17 20.76 32.09 4.96
C PRO A 17 20.85 32.45 3.47
N PRO A 18 20.77 33.73 3.03
CA PRO A 18 20.85 34.07 1.60
C PRO A 18 22.20 33.71 0.97
N ALA A 19 23.30 33.85 1.73
CA ALA A 19 24.63 33.50 1.26
C ALA A 19 24.77 31.99 0.98
N ILE A 20 24.12 31.17 1.81
CA ILE A 20 24.03 29.71 1.58
C ILE A 20 23.20 29.43 0.33
N GLY A 21 22.05 30.08 0.17
CA GLY A 21 21.21 29.91 -1.03
C GLY A 21 21.96 30.23 -2.32
N GLN A 22 22.75 31.32 -2.33
CA GLN A 22 23.59 31.68 -3.49
C GLN A 22 24.70 30.67 -3.74
N ALA A 23 25.33 30.14 -2.70
CA ALA A 23 26.35 29.10 -2.84
C ALA A 23 25.76 27.80 -3.40
N ILE A 24 24.56 27.40 -2.96
CA ILE A 24 23.85 26.25 -3.51
C ILE A 24 23.53 26.49 -4.98
N ARG A 25 22.95 27.65 -5.31
CA ARG A 25 22.64 28.03 -6.70
C ARG A 25 23.89 27.96 -7.60
N GLY A 26 25.01 28.51 -7.14
CA GLY A 26 26.27 28.51 -7.91
C GLY A 26 26.96 27.15 -8.03
N THR A 27 26.54 26.16 -7.23
CA THR A 27 27.06 24.78 -7.30
C THR A 27 26.11 23.83 -8.04
N LEU A 28 24.94 24.31 -8.46
CA LEU A 28 24.04 23.51 -9.30
C LEU A 28 24.72 23.25 -10.66
N PRO A 29 24.75 21.99 -11.13
CA PRO A 29 25.30 21.67 -12.44
C PRO A 29 24.43 22.23 -13.56
N GLU A 30 25.05 22.59 -14.68
CA GLU A 30 24.31 22.90 -15.91
C GLU A 30 23.62 21.63 -16.43
N THR A 31 22.30 21.68 -16.54
CA THR A 31 21.49 20.54 -16.99
C THR A 31 20.32 21.03 -17.85
N GLU A 32 19.87 20.21 -18.80
CA GLU A 32 18.66 20.50 -19.59
C GLU A 32 17.38 20.57 -18.73
N MET A 33 17.42 20.03 -17.51
CA MET A 33 16.28 19.94 -16.59
C MET A 33 15.92 21.29 -15.98
N ILE A 34 16.91 22.15 -15.73
CA ILE A 34 16.72 23.42 -15.03
C ILE A 34 16.69 24.54 -16.06
N GLU A 35 15.58 25.28 -16.11
CA GLU A 35 15.43 26.47 -16.95
C GLU A 35 15.93 27.72 -16.24
N GLU A 36 15.58 27.87 -14.96
CA GLU A 36 16.00 28.99 -14.14
C GLU A 36 16.23 28.54 -12.69
N SER A 37 17.22 29.14 -12.03
CA SER A 37 17.36 29.06 -10.58
C SER A 37 17.54 30.45 -9.99
N SER A 38 16.84 30.74 -8.89
CA SER A 38 16.88 32.05 -8.21
C SER A 38 16.88 31.89 -6.70
N VAL A 39 17.40 32.89 -5.99
CA VAL A 39 17.38 32.92 -4.52
C VAL A 39 16.37 33.97 -4.07
N ALA A 40 15.39 33.58 -3.27
CA ALA A 40 14.31 34.45 -2.83
C ALA A 40 14.26 34.61 -1.31
N GLY A 41 13.89 35.81 -0.87
CA GLY A 41 13.61 36.16 0.52
C GLY A 41 14.73 35.72 1.50
N PRO A 42 14.42 34.95 2.55
CA PRO A 42 15.38 34.53 3.57
C PRO A 42 16.31 33.40 3.11
N GLY A 43 16.61 33.27 1.81
CA GLY A 43 17.57 32.28 1.28
C GLY A 43 16.96 30.98 0.74
N PHE A 44 15.71 30.99 0.31
CA PHE A 44 15.14 29.87 -0.46
C PHE A 44 15.76 29.82 -1.85
N VAL A 45 16.08 28.62 -2.33
CA VAL A 45 16.53 28.39 -3.72
C VAL A 45 15.35 27.87 -4.51
N ASN A 46 14.83 28.70 -5.41
CA ASN A 46 13.76 28.35 -6.33
C ASN A 46 14.39 27.75 -7.58
N ILE A 47 13.80 26.67 -8.09
CA ILE A 47 14.23 25.99 -9.31
C ILE A 47 13.01 25.89 -10.22
N VAL A 48 13.11 26.46 -11.41
CA VAL A 48 12.13 26.35 -12.47
C VAL A 48 12.57 25.22 -13.40
N LEU A 49 11.72 24.22 -13.55
CA LEU A 49 11.97 23.10 -14.45
C LEU A 49 11.69 23.51 -15.90
N SER A 50 12.56 23.07 -16.81
CA SER A 50 12.41 23.32 -18.24
C SER A 50 11.18 22.64 -18.82
N SER A 51 10.30 23.45 -19.42
CA SER A 51 9.11 22.95 -20.13
C SER A 51 9.48 21.98 -21.26
N LYS A 52 10.59 22.23 -21.96
CA LYS A 52 11.10 21.34 -23.02
C LYS A 52 11.54 19.99 -22.44
N TRP A 53 12.21 20.00 -21.29
CA TRP A 53 12.64 18.78 -20.62
C TRP A 53 11.46 17.96 -20.10
N ILE A 54 10.44 18.63 -19.53
CA ILE A 54 9.19 17.98 -19.10
C ILE A 54 8.49 17.31 -20.29
N ALA A 55 8.33 18.04 -21.41
CA ALA A 55 7.70 17.50 -22.62
C ALA A 55 8.44 16.27 -23.15
N LYS A 56 9.77 16.34 -23.27
CA LYS A 56 10.64 15.22 -23.69
C LYS A 56 10.53 14.03 -22.73
N SER A 57 10.39 14.28 -21.43
CA SER A 57 10.23 13.25 -20.40
C SER A 57 8.88 12.53 -20.53
N ILE A 58 7.80 13.27 -20.74
CA ILE A 58 6.46 12.72 -20.98
C ILE A 58 6.42 11.94 -22.29
N GLU A 59 7.02 12.46 -23.36
CA GLU A 59 7.12 11.74 -24.64
C GLU A 59 7.85 10.40 -24.48
N LYS A 60 8.97 10.40 -23.74
CA LYS A 60 9.72 9.18 -23.42
C LYS A 60 8.87 8.18 -22.63
N MET A 61 8.07 8.66 -21.67
CA MET A 61 7.13 7.85 -20.89
C MET A 61 6.06 7.20 -21.78
N LEU A 62 5.47 7.96 -22.71
CA LEU A 62 4.45 7.44 -23.62
C LEU A 62 5.01 6.40 -24.60
N LYS A 63 6.25 6.59 -25.08
CA LYS A 63 6.90 5.67 -26.03
C LYS A 63 7.46 4.41 -25.37
N SER A 64 8.03 4.54 -24.17
CA SER A 64 8.74 3.44 -23.49
C SER A 64 7.88 2.70 -22.46
N GLY A 65 6.66 3.19 -22.21
CA GLY A 65 5.76 2.68 -21.16
C GLY A 65 5.99 3.35 -19.79
N ILE A 66 4.96 3.31 -18.94
CA ILE A 66 4.99 3.89 -17.59
C ILE A 66 5.92 3.12 -16.63
N GLU A 67 6.17 1.85 -16.93
CA GLU A 67 7.01 0.92 -16.16
C GLU A 67 8.43 1.46 -15.92
N ILE A 68 9.00 2.23 -16.86
CA ILE A 68 10.35 2.80 -16.70
C ILE A 68 10.44 3.86 -15.59
N TRP A 69 9.29 4.40 -15.18
CA TRP A 69 9.14 5.42 -14.14
C TRP A 69 8.77 4.81 -12.78
N ALA A 70 8.62 3.49 -12.71
CA ALA A 70 8.47 2.79 -11.45
C ALA A 70 9.63 3.14 -10.50
N PRO A 71 9.35 3.55 -9.25
CA PRO A 71 10.38 3.76 -8.25
C PRO A 71 11.23 2.50 -8.08
N ARG A 72 12.56 2.65 -8.12
CA ARG A 72 13.47 1.53 -7.87
C ARG A 72 13.76 1.45 -6.38
N LEU A 73 13.10 0.52 -5.71
CA LEU A 73 13.33 0.25 -4.31
C LEU A 73 14.46 -0.77 -4.15
N ASN A 74 15.34 -0.56 -3.17
CA ASN A 74 16.30 -1.60 -2.76
C ASN A 74 15.61 -2.63 -1.86
N LEU A 75 14.52 -3.23 -2.36
CA LEU A 75 13.69 -4.19 -1.65
C LEU A 75 13.37 -5.33 -2.60
N LYS A 76 13.83 -6.54 -2.27
CA LYS A 76 13.63 -7.72 -3.12
C LYS A 76 12.26 -8.35 -2.93
N THR A 77 11.77 -8.39 -1.69
CA THR A 77 10.51 -9.06 -1.34
C THR A 77 9.83 -8.32 -0.21
N ALA A 78 8.51 -8.17 -0.32
CA ALA A 78 7.65 -7.59 0.70
C ALA A 78 6.52 -8.57 1.03
N VAL A 79 6.18 -8.69 2.31
CA VAL A 79 4.97 -9.40 2.75
C VAL A 79 3.95 -8.35 3.14
N VAL A 80 2.76 -8.41 2.55
CA VAL A 80 1.65 -7.50 2.87
C VAL A 80 0.52 -8.35 3.42
N ASP A 81 0.26 -8.21 4.72
CA ASP A 81 -0.85 -8.89 5.40
C ASP A 81 -2.02 -7.93 5.57
N PHE A 82 -3.19 -8.32 5.07
CA PHE A 82 -4.38 -7.47 5.05
C PHE A 82 -5.68 -8.27 4.97
N SER A 83 -6.81 -7.57 5.05
CA SER A 83 -8.17 -8.13 5.14
C SER A 83 -8.50 -8.72 6.52
N LEU A 84 -7.76 -9.73 6.95
CA LEU A 84 -7.90 -10.44 8.25
C LEU A 84 -9.38 -10.69 8.67
N PRO A 85 -10.24 -11.26 7.80
CA PRO A 85 -11.61 -11.57 8.20
C PRO A 85 -11.62 -12.74 9.19
N ASN A 86 -12.60 -12.73 10.08
CA ASN A 86 -12.89 -13.85 10.96
C ASN A 86 -13.81 -14.84 10.24
N ILE A 87 -13.40 -16.10 10.09
CA ILE A 87 -14.17 -17.12 9.34
C ILE A 87 -15.50 -17.44 10.02
N ALA A 88 -15.59 -17.28 11.35
CA ALA A 88 -16.80 -17.55 12.12
C ALA A 88 -17.83 -16.40 12.05
N LYS A 89 -17.58 -15.36 11.25
CA LYS A 89 -18.50 -14.22 11.08
C LYS A 89 -18.50 -13.75 9.63
N GLU A 90 -19.60 -13.13 9.21
CA GLU A 90 -19.65 -12.48 7.90
C GLU A 90 -18.67 -11.30 7.83
N MET A 91 -18.12 -11.06 6.63
CA MET A 91 -17.29 -9.89 6.40
C MET A 91 -18.12 -8.62 6.54
N HIS A 92 -17.76 -7.74 7.47
CA HIS A 92 -18.35 -6.41 7.61
C HIS A 92 -17.40 -5.29 7.15
N VAL A 93 -17.92 -4.06 7.10
CA VAL A 93 -17.20 -2.83 6.67
C VAL A 93 -15.87 -2.58 7.39
N GLY A 94 -15.67 -3.18 8.57
CA GLY A 94 -14.41 -3.09 9.32
C GLY A 94 -13.23 -3.74 8.59
N HIS A 95 -13.47 -4.83 7.85
CA HIS A 95 -12.43 -5.50 7.06
C HIS A 95 -12.16 -4.80 5.72
N LEU A 96 -13.10 -3.98 5.24
CA LEU A 96 -13.00 -3.30 3.95
C LEU A 96 -11.84 -2.31 3.92
N ARG A 97 -11.62 -1.57 5.02
CA ARG A 97 -10.51 -0.62 5.13
C ARG A 97 -9.15 -1.30 4.97
N SER A 98 -8.92 -2.38 5.73
CA SER A 98 -7.66 -3.15 5.65
C SER A 98 -7.50 -3.74 4.25
N THR A 99 -8.58 -4.26 3.67
CA THR A 99 -8.58 -4.85 2.32
C THR A 99 -8.16 -3.86 1.25
N ILE A 100 -8.77 -2.67 1.20
CA ILE A 100 -8.49 -1.65 0.17
C ILE A 100 -7.07 -1.11 0.33
N ILE A 101 -6.66 -0.77 1.55
CA ILE A 101 -5.33 -0.19 1.81
C ILE A 101 -4.23 -1.23 1.51
N GLY A 102 -4.41 -2.46 1.96
CA GLY A 102 -3.45 -3.53 1.74
C GLY A 102 -3.28 -3.86 0.26
N ASP A 103 -4.38 -3.95 -0.49
CA ASP A 103 -4.30 -4.21 -1.94
C ASP A 103 -3.66 -3.04 -2.70
N ALA A 104 -4.00 -1.79 -2.36
CA ALA A 104 -3.37 -0.61 -2.96
C ALA A 104 -1.84 -0.59 -2.73
N LEU A 105 -1.41 -0.87 -1.50
CA LEU A 105 0.02 -0.96 -1.17
C LEU A 105 0.71 -2.10 -1.92
N ALA A 106 0.08 -3.27 -2.00
CA ALA A 106 0.63 -4.41 -2.73
C ALA A 106 0.83 -4.08 -4.22
N ARG A 107 -0.15 -3.42 -4.86
CA ARG A 107 -0.03 -2.97 -6.26
C ARG A 107 1.07 -1.94 -6.47
N MET A 108 1.23 -0.99 -5.55
CA MET A 108 2.30 0.01 -5.64
C MET A 108 3.70 -0.61 -5.53
N LEU A 109 3.85 -1.63 -4.67
CA LEU A 109 5.09 -2.36 -4.50
C LEU A 109 5.40 -3.25 -5.72
N GLU A 110 4.39 -3.92 -6.28
CA GLU A 110 4.53 -4.69 -7.53
C GLU A 110 4.90 -3.80 -8.71
N PHE A 111 4.25 -2.63 -8.82
CA PHE A 111 4.62 -1.63 -9.82
C PHE A 111 6.08 -1.19 -9.68
N SER A 112 6.60 -1.17 -8.44
CA SER A 112 8.01 -0.90 -8.14
C SER A 112 8.95 -2.11 -8.33
N ASN A 113 8.48 -3.16 -9.02
CA ASN A 113 9.20 -4.43 -9.26
C ASN A 113 9.64 -5.18 -8.00
N VAL A 114 8.89 -5.03 -6.90
CA VAL A 114 9.12 -5.82 -5.67
C VAL A 114 8.33 -7.12 -5.77
N ASN A 115 8.93 -8.24 -5.36
CA ASN A 115 8.18 -9.50 -5.20
C ASN A 115 7.24 -9.39 -3.99
N VAL A 116 5.93 -9.28 -4.21
CA VAL A 116 4.95 -9.08 -3.14
C VAL A 116 4.24 -10.39 -2.78
N LEU A 117 4.40 -10.82 -1.53
CA LEU A 117 3.66 -11.92 -0.94
C LEU A 117 2.45 -11.36 -0.19
N ARG A 118 1.27 -11.46 -0.79
CA ARG A 118 0.01 -11.15 -0.12
C ARG A 118 -0.32 -12.26 0.87
N ARG A 119 -0.63 -11.87 2.10
CA ARG A 119 -1.10 -12.75 3.16
C ARG A 119 -2.43 -12.25 3.67
N ASN A 120 -3.28 -13.20 4.02
CA ASN A 120 -4.53 -12.93 4.68
C ASN A 120 -4.52 -13.81 5.93
N HIS A 121 -4.09 -13.25 7.06
CA HIS A 121 -4.09 -13.95 8.32
C HIS A 121 -5.51 -13.99 8.88
N VAL A 122 -6.28 -14.95 8.36
CA VAL A 122 -7.68 -15.16 8.72
C VAL A 122 -7.82 -15.56 10.19
N GLY A 123 -8.86 -15.07 10.86
CA GLY A 123 -9.24 -15.55 12.18
C GLY A 123 -9.93 -16.90 12.06
N ASP A 124 -9.16 -17.97 11.94
CA ASP A 124 -9.60 -19.36 11.75
C ASP A 124 -9.53 -20.21 13.03
N TRP A 125 -9.00 -19.64 14.12
CA TRP A 125 -8.90 -20.31 15.42
C TRP A 125 -9.38 -19.40 16.55
N GLY A 126 -10.22 -19.95 17.44
CA GLY A 126 -10.64 -19.27 18.66
C GLY A 126 -11.72 -20.03 19.43
N THR A 127 -11.77 -19.82 20.75
CA THR A 127 -12.80 -20.37 21.65
C THR A 127 -14.10 -19.56 21.67
N GLY A 128 -14.23 -18.56 20.79
CA GLY A 128 -15.39 -17.66 20.78
C GLY A 128 -16.69 -18.35 20.42
N GLY A 129 -17.80 -17.84 20.97
CA GLY A 129 -19.16 -18.35 20.74
C GLY A 129 -19.52 -18.66 19.27
N PRO A 130 -19.16 -17.83 18.28
CA PRO A 130 -19.45 -18.12 16.88
C PRO A 130 -18.73 -19.36 16.33
N PHE A 131 -17.46 -19.59 16.70
CA PHE A 131 -16.67 -20.74 16.24
C PHE A 131 -17.15 -22.03 16.90
N ALA A 132 -17.42 -22.00 18.21
CA ALA A 132 -18.00 -23.12 18.94
C ALA A 132 -19.41 -23.46 18.42
N ASN A 133 -20.26 -22.45 18.18
CA ASN A 133 -21.59 -22.66 17.62
C ASN A 133 -21.52 -23.26 16.22
N MET A 134 -20.61 -22.81 15.36
CA MET A 134 -20.41 -23.41 14.05
C MET A 134 -20.08 -24.90 14.18
N LEU A 135 -19.12 -25.28 15.04
CA LEU A 135 -18.76 -26.69 15.23
C LEU A 135 -19.90 -27.54 15.79
N ILE A 136 -20.73 -26.98 16.69
CA ILE A 136 -21.85 -27.70 17.30
C ILE A 136 -23.03 -27.84 16.34
N PHE A 137 -23.44 -26.77 15.65
CA PHE A 137 -24.68 -26.75 14.85
C PHE A 137 -24.49 -27.29 13.43
N PHE A 138 -23.28 -27.24 12.86
CA PHE A 138 -23.02 -27.67 11.49
C PHE A 138 -23.34 -29.16 11.23
N PRO A 139 -22.99 -30.11 12.13
CA PRO A 139 -23.40 -31.50 12.01
C PRO A 139 -24.92 -31.70 12.00
N PHE A 140 -25.67 -30.92 12.79
CA PHE A 140 -27.14 -31.02 12.83
C PHE A 140 -27.77 -30.50 11.55
N ILE A 141 -27.24 -29.43 10.96
CA ILE A 141 -27.70 -28.91 9.67
C ILE A 141 -27.47 -29.95 8.57
N ILE A 142 -26.28 -30.55 8.51
CA ILE A 142 -25.98 -31.62 7.55
C ILE A 142 -26.93 -32.80 7.74
N LEU A 143 -27.14 -33.23 8.98
CA LEU A 143 -28.05 -34.32 9.29
C LEU A 143 -29.48 -34.00 8.84
N HIS A 144 -29.95 -32.76 9.06
CA HIS A 144 -31.26 -32.30 8.60
C HIS A 144 -31.39 -32.32 7.07
N PHE A 145 -30.37 -31.88 6.33
CA PHE A 145 -30.38 -31.93 4.86
C PHE A 145 -30.37 -33.37 4.34
N ILE A 146 -29.56 -34.26 4.95
CA ILE A 146 -29.51 -35.67 4.57
C ILE A 146 -30.85 -36.35 4.84
N THR A 147 -31.45 -36.14 6.01
CA THR A 147 -32.76 -36.74 6.32
C THR A 147 -33.86 -36.20 5.42
N SER A 148 -33.87 -34.90 5.12
CA SER A 148 -34.82 -34.29 4.18
C SER A 148 -34.67 -34.89 2.78
N TYR A 149 -33.44 -35.02 2.28
CA TYR A 149 -33.15 -35.63 0.99
C TYR A 149 -33.56 -37.13 0.92
N LEU A 150 -33.34 -37.89 1.99
CA LEU A 150 -33.72 -39.30 2.07
C LEU A 150 -35.25 -39.50 2.11
N VAL A 151 -35.98 -38.55 2.69
CA VAL A 151 -37.45 -38.54 2.68
C VAL A 151 -37.97 -38.13 1.29
N GLU A 152 -37.43 -37.07 0.68
CA GLU A 152 -37.84 -36.61 -0.66
C GLU A 152 -37.59 -37.65 -1.75
N THR A 153 -36.49 -38.39 -1.66
CA THR A 153 -36.15 -39.47 -2.62
C THR A 153 -36.94 -40.76 -2.40
N GLY A 154 -37.89 -40.78 -1.44
CA GLY A 154 -38.75 -41.92 -1.15
C GLY A 154 -38.02 -43.13 -0.56
N LYS A 155 -36.74 -42.99 -0.19
CA LYS A 155 -35.95 -44.06 0.42
C LYS A 155 -36.43 -44.39 1.83
N TYR A 156 -37.06 -43.45 2.54
CA TYR A 156 -37.66 -43.64 3.85
C TYR A 156 -38.99 -42.87 3.96
N SER A 157 -40.01 -43.47 4.58
CA SER A 157 -41.34 -42.85 4.73
C SER A 157 -41.43 -41.85 5.90
N ARG A 158 -40.58 -41.99 6.92
CA ARG A 158 -40.35 -41.07 8.05
C ARG A 158 -39.01 -41.41 8.71
N LEU A 159 -38.11 -40.44 8.89
CA LEU A 159 -36.91 -40.59 9.70
C LEU A 159 -37.05 -39.72 10.96
N PHE A 160 -37.05 -40.34 12.14
CA PHE A 160 -37.00 -39.62 13.41
C PHE A 160 -35.54 -39.34 13.77
N VAL A 161 -35.16 -38.06 13.72
CA VAL A 161 -33.90 -37.61 14.31
C VAL A 161 -34.20 -37.20 15.75
N ALA A 162 -33.75 -37.99 16.72
CA ALA A 162 -33.79 -37.58 18.12
C ALA A 162 -32.70 -36.51 18.34
N LEU A 163 -33.13 -35.34 18.82
CA LEU A 163 -32.27 -34.24 19.26
C LEU A 163 -31.62 -34.57 20.61
#